data_AF-A0A9E0UTM3-F1
#
_entry.id   AF-A0A9E0UTM3-F1
#
_cell.length_a   1.000
_cell.length_b   1.000
_cell.length_c   1.000
_cell.angle_alpha   90.00
_cell.angle_beta   90.00
_cell.angle_gamma   90.00
#
_symmetry.space_group_name_H-M   'P 1'
#
loop_
_entity.id
_entity.type
_entity.pdbx_description
1 polymer ?
#
loop_
_entity_poly.entity_id
_entity_poly.type
_entity_poly.pdbx_seq_one_letter_code
_entity_poly.pdbx_strand_id
1 'polypeptide(L)'
;MKVSGFTIIRNGVLYAYPFREAILSVLPLCDEFIVNVGKSDDNTLEMVKSIGDKRIKILESEWDMSIREGGKVLSIETNKALDRCSGDWRFYIQSDEVLHEKYIPEVKAKMEQHLNNDEVEGLRFKYKHFYGSYDYIQDNYRKWYVKEVRVIKKNPDIVSMGDAMNFAHKNYQNVKAVDIKAEIFHYGWVRPPQNLLDKRINFEKLYHSDEKVDEIKNKISNYDDLGHLKKFKGTHPKVMEEVIKNSNWNFDPKLAEQKPELIRKLGVFLEPVVKRIKNKK
;
A
#
# COMPACT_ATOMS: atom_id res chain seq x y z
N MET A 1 3.78 -25.20 8.16
CA MET A 1 3.72 -24.01 7.31
C MET A 1 4.50 -22.91 8.00
N LYS A 2 5.48 -22.32 7.32
CA LYS A 2 6.23 -21.14 7.76
C LYS A 2 5.81 -19.92 6.95
N VAL A 3 5.66 -18.77 7.60
CA VAL A 3 5.25 -17.51 6.97
C VAL A 3 6.31 -16.43 7.23
N SER A 4 6.81 -15.82 6.16
CA SER A 4 7.64 -14.61 6.25
C SER A 4 6.78 -13.39 5.96
N GLY A 5 6.73 -12.41 6.86
CA GLY A 5 6.27 -11.06 6.52
C GLY A 5 7.42 -10.26 5.92
N PHE A 6 7.14 -9.28 5.07
CA PHE A 6 8.16 -8.34 4.63
C PHE A 6 7.60 -6.99 4.19
N THR A 7 8.43 -5.95 4.31
CA THR A 7 8.12 -4.60 3.87
C THR A 7 9.39 -3.81 3.57
N ILE A 8 9.22 -2.63 2.99
CA ILE A 8 10.26 -1.62 2.82
C ILE A 8 9.80 -0.30 3.42
N ILE A 9 10.74 0.49 3.94
CA ILE A 9 10.44 1.83 4.44
C ILE A 9 11.65 2.76 4.33
N ARG A 10 11.41 3.99 3.89
CA ARG A 10 12.36 5.10 3.93
C ARG A 10 11.61 6.38 4.28
N ASN A 11 12.14 7.19 5.19
CA ASN A 11 11.51 8.43 5.65
C ASN A 11 10.06 8.22 6.15
N GLY A 12 9.85 7.13 6.88
CA GLY A 12 8.55 6.70 7.41
C GLY A 12 7.93 7.71 8.36
N VAL A 13 8.74 8.32 9.23
CA VAL A 13 8.29 9.30 10.22
C VAL A 13 7.99 10.63 9.55
N LEU A 14 8.91 11.12 8.71
CA LEU A 14 8.81 12.38 7.97
C LEU A 14 7.53 12.46 7.15
N TYR A 15 7.16 11.36 6.50
CA TYR A 15 5.96 11.28 5.68
C TYR A 15 4.75 10.69 6.41
N ALA A 16 4.82 10.50 7.73
CA ALA A 16 3.73 9.98 8.55
C ALA A 16 3.12 8.67 8.00
N TYR A 17 3.97 7.74 7.57
CA TYR A 17 3.53 6.39 7.20
C TYR A 17 3.19 5.60 8.48
N PRO A 18 2.06 4.87 8.53
CA PRO A 18 1.73 3.95 9.62
C PRO A 18 2.50 2.63 9.51
N PHE A 19 3.83 2.69 9.30
CA PHE A 19 4.64 1.49 9.00
C PHE A 19 4.77 0.56 10.20
N ARG A 20 4.74 1.10 11.43
CA ARG A 20 4.72 0.30 12.66
C ARG A 20 3.43 -0.51 12.73
N GLU A 21 2.30 0.12 12.43
CA GLU A 21 0.98 -0.51 12.42
C GLU A 21 0.86 -1.53 11.28
N ALA A 22 1.43 -1.22 10.11
CA ALA A 22 1.54 -2.15 8.98
C ALA A 22 2.23 -3.45 9.40
N ILE A 23 3.43 -3.35 10.00
CA ILE A 23 4.20 -4.50 10.48
C ILE A 23 3.40 -5.27 11.53
N LEU A 24 2.92 -4.59 12.58
CA LEU A 24 2.20 -5.21 13.69
C LEU A 24 0.90 -5.90 13.27
N SER A 25 0.25 -5.44 12.20
CA SER A 25 -0.99 -6.03 11.71
C SER A 25 -0.81 -7.40 11.06
N VAL A 26 0.36 -7.64 10.46
CA VAL A 26 0.69 -8.89 9.76
C VAL A 26 1.51 -9.82 10.64
N LEU A 27 2.30 -9.29 11.58
CA LEU A 27 3.18 -10.04 12.48
C LEU A 27 2.52 -11.25 13.20
N PRO A 28 1.22 -11.24 13.59
CA PRO A 28 0.57 -12.43 14.15
C PRO A 28 0.51 -13.64 13.22
N LEU A 29 0.64 -13.45 11.90
CA LEU A 29 0.68 -14.51 10.91
C LEU A 29 2.10 -15.04 10.66
N CYS A 30 3.14 -14.36 11.17
CA CYS A 30 4.52 -14.54 10.74
C CYS A 30 5.39 -15.28 11.75
N ASP A 31 6.27 -16.12 11.22
CA ASP A 31 7.40 -16.74 11.94
C ASP A 31 8.66 -15.87 11.88
N GLU A 32 8.79 -15.05 10.84
CA GLU A 32 9.81 -14.00 10.70
C GLU A 32 9.25 -12.82 9.92
N PHE A 33 9.83 -11.64 10.10
CA PHE A 33 9.42 -10.44 9.38
C PHE A 33 10.65 -9.66 8.90
N ILE A 34 10.80 -9.47 7.60
CA ILE A 34 11.95 -8.75 7.03
C ILE A 34 11.56 -7.29 6.76
N VAL A 35 12.30 -6.34 7.34
CA VAL A 35 12.10 -4.91 7.07
C VAL A 35 13.35 -4.37 6.38
N ASN A 36 13.24 -4.00 5.11
CA ASN A 36 14.29 -3.25 4.42
C ASN A 36 14.12 -1.76 4.70
N VAL A 37 14.97 -1.22 5.57
CA VAL A 37 14.99 0.18 5.97
C VAL A 37 15.99 0.92 5.10
N GLY A 38 15.48 1.77 4.24
CA GLY A 38 16.29 2.71 3.48
C GLY A 38 16.93 3.74 4.39
N LYS A 39 18.18 4.15 4.10
CA LYS A 39 18.84 5.29 4.75
C LYS A 39 17.90 6.49 4.73
N SER A 40 17.47 6.88 5.92
CA SER A 40 16.42 7.87 6.14
C SER A 40 16.97 9.14 6.78
N ASP A 41 16.29 10.25 6.54
CA ASP A 41 16.62 11.58 7.07
C ASP A 41 15.89 11.85 8.40
N ASP A 42 15.29 10.80 8.98
CA ASP A 42 14.48 10.83 10.19
C ASP A 42 14.74 9.58 11.06
N ASN A 43 14.00 9.43 12.16
CA ASN A 43 14.16 8.32 13.10
C ASN A 43 13.46 7.02 12.67
N THR A 44 13.26 6.78 11.36
CA THR A 44 12.58 5.57 10.86
C THR A 44 13.23 4.29 11.36
N LEU A 45 14.56 4.17 11.24
CA LEU A 45 15.29 2.97 11.68
C LEU A 45 15.06 2.69 13.17
N GLU A 46 15.16 3.73 13.99
CA GLU A 46 15.01 3.61 15.44
C GLU A 46 13.57 3.25 15.83
N MET A 47 12.58 3.76 15.09
CA MET A 47 11.17 3.38 15.29
C MET A 47 10.87 1.95 14.84
N VAL A 48 11.57 1.41 13.82
CA VAL A 48 11.49 -0.02 13.49
C VAL A 48 12.13 -0.87 14.59
N LYS A 49 13.33 -0.50 15.07
CA LYS A 49 14.01 -1.20 16.17
C LYS A 49 13.19 -1.22 17.46
N SER A 50 12.49 -0.12 17.77
CA SER A 50 11.68 0.00 18.98
C SER A 50 10.45 -0.92 19.01
N ILE A 51 10.08 -1.56 17.90
CA ILE A 51 9.04 -2.61 17.89
C ILE A 51 9.46 -3.78 18.78
N GLY A 52 10.76 -4.10 18.84
CA GLY A 52 11.32 -5.04 19.82
C GLY A 52 10.90 -6.51 19.68
N ASP A 53 10.26 -6.89 18.58
CA ASP A 53 9.90 -8.30 18.32
C ASP A 53 11.06 -9.06 17.68
N LYS A 54 11.49 -10.16 18.31
CA LYS A 54 12.61 -10.99 17.86
C LYS A 54 12.44 -11.61 16.46
N ARG A 55 11.22 -11.66 15.93
CA ARG A 55 10.94 -12.14 14.58
C ARG A 55 11.30 -11.13 13.51
N ILE A 56 11.39 -9.85 13.88
CA ILE A 56 11.75 -8.76 12.97
C ILE A 56 13.26 -8.81 12.71
N LYS A 57 13.62 -8.88 11.42
CA LYS A 57 14.98 -8.84 10.92
C LYS A 57 15.11 -7.60 10.05
N ILE A 58 16.01 -6.71 10.44
CA ILE A 58 16.21 -5.44 9.76
C ILE A 58 17.34 -5.60 8.74
N LEU A 59 17.05 -5.21 7.50
CA LEU A 59 18.04 -4.97 6.47
C LEU A 59 18.17 -3.46 6.31
N GLU A 60 19.35 -2.91 6.52
CA GLU A 60 19.63 -1.52 6.20
C GLU A 60 20.14 -1.43 4.76
N SER A 61 19.59 -0.53 3.96
CA SER A 61 20.00 -0.33 2.56
C SER A 61 20.14 1.15 2.23
N GLU A 62 21.14 1.50 1.43
CA GLU A 62 21.16 2.78 0.72
C GLU A 62 20.41 2.58 -0.61
N TRP A 63 19.34 3.34 -0.81
CA TRP A 63 18.50 3.21 -2.01
C TRP A 63 19.16 3.99 -3.14
N ASP A 64 19.33 3.37 -4.30
CA ASP A 64 19.87 4.07 -5.47
C ASP A 64 18.81 5.02 -6.02
N MET A 65 18.89 6.27 -5.55
CA MET A 65 17.98 7.34 -5.95
C MET A 65 18.21 7.81 -7.39
N SER A 66 19.15 7.24 -8.16
CA SER A 66 19.22 7.49 -9.61
C SER A 66 18.17 6.65 -10.38
N ILE A 67 17.72 5.52 -9.81
CA ILE A 67 16.78 4.58 -10.45
C ILE A 67 15.34 4.98 -10.13
N ARG A 68 14.92 6.09 -10.75
CA ARG A 68 13.69 6.81 -10.41
C ARG A 68 12.49 6.46 -11.30
N GLU A 69 12.75 6.19 -12.58
CA GLU A 69 11.73 5.95 -13.60
C GLU A 69 10.72 4.85 -13.18
N GLY A 70 9.43 5.19 -13.20
CA GLY A 70 8.35 4.24 -12.90
C GLY A 70 8.30 3.73 -11.45
N GLY A 71 9.00 4.37 -10.51
CA GLY A 71 9.08 3.90 -9.12
C GLY A 71 9.93 2.63 -8.95
N LYS A 72 10.74 2.28 -9.95
CA LYS A 72 11.48 1.00 -10.03
C LYS A 72 12.34 0.70 -8.81
N VAL A 73 12.92 1.72 -8.16
CA VAL A 73 13.65 1.57 -6.89
C VAL A 73 12.81 0.83 -5.84
N LEU A 74 11.50 1.07 -5.76
CA LEU A 74 10.62 0.40 -4.78
C LEU A 74 10.59 -1.11 -4.99
N SER A 75 10.45 -1.57 -6.25
CA SER A 75 10.46 -3.00 -6.55
C SER A 75 11.82 -3.64 -6.28
N ILE A 76 12.92 -2.94 -6.56
CA ILE A 76 14.29 -3.41 -6.27
C ILE A 76 14.47 -3.63 -4.77
N GLU A 77 14.11 -2.63 -3.96
CA GLU A 77 14.24 -2.70 -2.50
C GLU A 77 13.28 -3.73 -1.89
N THR A 78 12.09 -3.89 -2.48
CA THR A 78 11.13 -4.93 -2.11
C THR A 78 11.69 -6.32 -2.40
N ASN A 79 12.35 -6.50 -3.55
CA ASN A 79 12.99 -7.76 -3.93
C ASN A 79 14.16 -8.11 -2.99
N LYS A 80 14.97 -7.13 -2.54
CA LYS A 80 16.00 -7.37 -1.52
C LYS A 80 15.41 -7.93 -0.21
N ALA A 81 14.26 -7.42 0.23
CA ALA A 81 13.56 -7.92 1.41
C ALA A 81 12.96 -9.32 1.15
N LEU A 82 12.35 -9.51 -0.03
CA LEU A 82 11.77 -10.76 -0.48
C LEU A 82 12.80 -11.90 -0.51
N ASP A 83 14.01 -11.63 -1.00
CA ASP A 83 15.10 -12.61 -1.11
C ASP A 83 15.59 -13.12 0.26
N ARG A 84 15.35 -12.35 1.34
CA ARG A 84 15.65 -12.76 2.72
C ARG A 84 14.53 -13.57 3.37
N CYS A 85 13.37 -13.70 2.73
CA CYS A 85 12.24 -14.47 3.24
C CYS A 85 12.46 -15.98 3.02
N SER A 86 12.35 -16.75 4.10
CA SER A 86 12.55 -18.20 4.10
C SER A 86 11.27 -19.05 4.17
N GLY A 87 10.13 -18.43 4.49
CA GLY A 87 8.83 -19.10 4.68
C GLY A 87 8.21 -19.65 3.39
N ASP A 88 7.31 -20.62 3.56
CA ASP A 88 6.50 -21.22 2.49
C ASP A 88 5.57 -20.18 1.85
N TRP A 89 5.05 -19.28 2.68
CA TRP A 89 4.29 -18.11 2.27
C TRP A 89 5.04 -16.83 2.64
N ARG A 90 4.90 -15.81 1.81
CA ARG A 90 5.54 -14.50 1.97
C ARG A 90 4.46 -13.42 1.90
N PHE A 91 4.21 -12.76 3.02
CA PHE A 91 3.22 -11.69 3.14
C PHE A 91 3.92 -10.34 2.97
N TYR A 92 3.69 -9.67 1.84
CA TYR A 92 4.09 -8.29 1.62
C TYR A 92 3.03 -7.34 2.16
N ILE A 93 3.45 -6.32 2.91
CA ILE A 93 2.58 -5.22 3.33
C ILE A 93 3.29 -3.90 3.06
N GLN A 94 2.66 -2.97 2.38
CA GLN A 94 3.26 -1.64 2.17
C GLN A 94 3.15 -0.80 3.44
N SER A 95 4.04 0.19 3.59
CA SER A 95 4.15 0.98 4.81
C SER A 95 2.96 1.92 5.09
N ASP A 96 2.03 2.05 4.15
CA ASP A 96 0.73 2.72 4.30
C ASP A 96 -0.47 1.76 4.24
N GLU A 97 -0.23 0.45 4.35
CA GLU A 97 -1.25 -0.58 4.37
C GLU A 97 -1.33 -1.27 5.73
N VAL A 98 -2.53 -1.69 6.14
CA VAL A 98 -2.75 -2.39 7.40
C VAL A 98 -3.77 -3.51 7.19
N LEU A 99 -3.47 -4.70 7.71
CA LEU A 99 -4.43 -5.80 7.75
C LEU A 99 -5.34 -5.65 8.98
N HIS A 100 -6.66 -5.71 8.80
CA HIS A 100 -7.56 -5.76 9.95
C HIS A 100 -7.47 -7.14 10.63
N GLU A 101 -7.27 -7.17 11.94
CA GLU A 101 -7.10 -8.40 12.76
C GLU A 101 -8.22 -9.42 12.59
N LYS A 102 -9.44 -8.97 12.24
CA LYS A 102 -10.57 -9.86 11.94
C LYS A 102 -10.33 -10.80 10.74
N TYR A 103 -9.38 -10.46 9.87
CA TYR A 103 -9.02 -11.26 8.70
C TYR A 103 -7.89 -12.25 8.96
N ILE A 104 -7.20 -12.18 10.11
CA ILE A 104 -6.13 -13.11 10.45
C ILE A 104 -6.58 -14.59 10.32
N PRO A 105 -7.76 -15.00 10.85
CA PRO A 105 -8.22 -16.38 10.70
C PRO A 105 -8.45 -16.80 9.24
N GLU A 106 -9.06 -15.94 8.42
CA GLU A 106 -9.31 -16.21 6.99
C GLU A 106 -8.00 -16.36 6.22
N VAL A 107 -7.05 -15.43 6.42
CA VAL A 107 -5.75 -15.49 5.71
C VAL A 107 -5.00 -16.75 6.09
N LYS A 108 -4.93 -17.07 7.39
CA LYS A 108 -4.27 -18.29 7.87
C LYS A 108 -4.88 -19.55 7.28
N ALA A 109 -6.21 -19.66 7.33
CA ALA A 109 -6.93 -20.81 6.77
C ALA A 109 -6.68 -20.96 5.26
N LYS A 110 -6.59 -19.86 4.51
CA LYS A 110 -6.32 -19.89 3.06
C LYS A 110 -4.88 -20.28 2.74
N MET A 111 -3.91 -19.81 3.52
CA MET A 111 -2.52 -20.25 3.38
C MET A 111 -2.38 -21.76 3.68
N GLU A 112 -3.06 -22.27 4.71
CA GLU A 112 -3.06 -23.70 5.05
C GLU A 112 -3.75 -24.53 3.96
N GLN A 113 -4.93 -24.09 3.49
CA GLN A 113 -5.70 -24.75 2.44
C GLN A 113 -4.89 -24.92 1.15
N HIS A 114 -4.12 -23.90 0.77
CA HIS A 114 -3.40 -23.87 -0.51
C HIS A 114 -1.92 -24.22 -0.41
N LEU A 115 -1.43 -24.64 0.77
CA LEU A 115 -0.01 -24.92 1.00
C LEU A 115 0.55 -25.90 -0.03
N ASN A 116 -0.13 -27.03 -0.23
CA ASN A 116 0.29 -28.12 -1.13
C ASN A 116 -0.45 -28.08 -2.49
N ASN A 117 -1.02 -26.94 -2.87
CA ASN A 117 -1.71 -26.76 -4.15
C ASN A 117 -0.87 -25.90 -5.08
N ASP A 118 -0.24 -26.50 -6.09
CA ASP A 118 0.67 -25.83 -7.02
C ASP A 118 -0.04 -24.96 -8.06
N GLU A 119 -1.37 -25.08 -8.20
CA GLU A 119 -2.16 -24.17 -9.04
C GLU A 119 -2.45 -22.83 -8.35
N VAL A 120 -2.08 -22.68 -7.07
CA VAL A 120 -2.27 -21.45 -6.30
C VAL A 120 -0.93 -20.94 -5.78
N GLU A 121 -0.50 -19.83 -6.37
CA GLU A 121 0.78 -19.18 -6.10
C GLU A 121 0.63 -17.94 -5.20
N GLY A 122 -0.58 -17.48 -4.93
CA GLY A 122 -0.80 -16.31 -4.09
C GLY A 122 -2.22 -16.13 -3.59
N LEU A 123 -2.39 -15.21 -2.64
CA LEU A 123 -3.69 -14.78 -2.12
C LEU A 123 -3.90 -13.31 -2.48
N ARG A 124 -5.04 -13.03 -3.09
CA ARG A 124 -5.45 -11.72 -3.55
C ARG A 124 -6.52 -11.13 -2.62
N PHE A 125 -6.23 -9.94 -2.13
CA PHE A 125 -7.03 -9.22 -1.15
C PHE A 125 -7.84 -8.14 -1.83
N LYS A 126 -8.99 -7.78 -1.27
CA LYS A 126 -9.70 -6.55 -1.65
C LYS A 126 -9.09 -5.34 -0.94
N TYR A 127 -9.39 -4.14 -1.42
CA TYR A 127 -8.86 -2.90 -0.86
C TYR A 127 -9.93 -1.97 -0.31
N LYS A 128 -9.58 -1.28 0.78
CA LYS A 128 -10.24 -0.06 1.25
C LYS A 128 -9.24 1.08 1.23
N HIS A 129 -9.38 1.98 0.28
CA HIS A 129 -8.55 3.17 0.19
C HIS A 129 -9.18 4.31 0.99
N PHE A 130 -8.56 4.64 2.12
CA PHE A 130 -8.96 5.79 2.90
C PHE A 130 -8.40 7.08 2.29
N TYR A 131 -9.14 8.17 2.43
CA TYR A 131 -8.83 9.42 1.74
C TYR A 131 -9.19 10.64 2.58
N GLY A 132 -8.21 11.53 2.76
CA GLY A 132 -8.37 12.79 3.49
C GLY A 132 -8.41 12.63 5.00
N SER A 133 -9.22 11.71 5.50
CA SER A 133 -9.28 11.32 6.92
C SER A 133 -9.57 9.83 7.04
N TYR A 134 -9.56 9.31 8.27
CA TYR A 134 -9.89 7.92 8.56
C TYR A 134 -11.38 7.60 8.32
N ASP A 135 -12.24 8.61 8.19
CA ASP A 135 -13.69 8.43 8.07
C ASP A 135 -14.20 8.21 6.65
N TYR A 136 -13.37 8.41 5.62
CA TYR A 136 -13.82 8.36 4.23
C TYR A 136 -12.97 7.42 3.39
N ILE A 137 -13.65 6.69 2.51
CA ILE A 137 -13.04 5.81 1.52
C ILE A 137 -13.37 6.24 0.10
N GLN A 138 -12.48 5.93 -0.83
CA GLN A 138 -12.70 6.07 -2.27
C GLN A 138 -13.57 4.95 -2.81
N ASP A 139 -14.54 5.30 -3.67
CA ASP A 139 -15.42 4.34 -4.35
C ASP A 139 -15.27 4.31 -5.88
N ASN A 140 -14.29 5.05 -6.43
CA ASN A 140 -13.96 5.00 -7.85
C ASN A 140 -13.02 3.82 -8.17
N TYR A 141 -13.61 2.68 -8.49
CA TYR A 141 -12.90 1.44 -8.82
C TYR A 141 -12.06 1.47 -10.12
N ARG A 142 -12.11 2.55 -10.92
CA ARG A 142 -11.25 2.73 -12.10
C ARG A 142 -9.97 3.50 -11.80
N LYS A 143 -10.01 4.41 -10.83
CA LYS A 143 -8.84 5.16 -10.37
C LYS A 143 -8.10 4.45 -9.23
N TRP A 144 -8.84 3.69 -8.44
CA TRP A 144 -8.34 3.00 -7.26
C TRP A 144 -8.48 1.49 -7.48
N TYR A 145 -7.36 0.77 -7.38
CA TYR A 145 -7.35 -0.66 -7.62
C TYR A 145 -8.17 -1.39 -6.56
N VAL A 146 -8.97 -2.37 -6.98
CA VAL A 146 -9.95 -3.01 -6.08
C VAL A 146 -9.34 -4.18 -5.33
N LYS A 147 -8.32 -4.80 -5.93
CA LYS A 147 -7.71 -6.02 -5.43
C LYS A 147 -6.23 -6.05 -5.76
N GLU A 148 -5.43 -6.65 -4.88
CA GLU A 148 -4.03 -6.91 -5.16
C GLU A 148 -3.50 -8.13 -4.40
N VAL A 149 -2.45 -8.77 -4.94
CA VAL A 149 -1.76 -9.90 -4.31
C VAL A 149 -0.84 -9.38 -3.21
N ARG A 150 -1.06 -9.88 -1.99
CA ARG A 150 -0.24 -9.52 -0.82
C ARG A 150 0.41 -10.72 -0.15
N VAL A 151 -0.03 -11.93 -0.47
CA VAL A 151 0.64 -13.16 -0.06
C VAL A 151 1.04 -13.92 -1.30
N ILE A 152 2.31 -14.29 -1.40
CA ILE A 152 2.84 -15.14 -2.46
C ILE A 152 3.48 -16.38 -1.87
N LYS A 153 3.36 -17.51 -2.57
CA LYS A 153 4.08 -18.73 -2.22
C LYS A 153 5.57 -18.54 -2.53
N LYS A 154 6.42 -19.25 -1.81
CA LYS A 154 7.85 -19.29 -2.07
C LYS A 154 8.12 -19.84 -3.47
N ASN A 155 8.49 -18.95 -4.38
CA ASN A 155 8.96 -19.29 -5.72
C ASN A 155 10.07 -18.29 -6.09
N PRO A 156 11.27 -18.75 -6.49
CA PRO A 156 12.37 -17.86 -6.89
C PRO A 156 12.09 -17.07 -8.18
N ASP A 157 11.09 -17.47 -8.95
CA ASP A 157 10.69 -16.79 -10.19
C ASP A 157 9.68 -15.67 -9.97
N ILE A 158 9.00 -15.63 -8.82
CA ILE A 158 8.07 -14.55 -8.48
C ILE A 158 8.85 -13.37 -7.87
N VAL A 159 8.70 -12.20 -8.49
CA VAL A 159 9.37 -10.95 -8.11
C VAL A 159 8.38 -9.79 -8.02
N SER A 160 8.72 -8.79 -7.19
CA SER A 160 8.05 -7.50 -7.17
C SER A 160 8.40 -6.70 -8.43
N MET A 161 7.41 -6.01 -9.00
CA MET A 161 7.53 -5.29 -10.27
C MET A 161 7.08 -3.82 -10.15
N GLY A 162 7.62 -2.96 -11.01
CA GLY A 162 7.21 -1.55 -11.15
C GLY A 162 7.41 -0.74 -9.86
N ASP A 163 6.33 -0.15 -9.37
CA ASP A 163 6.27 0.62 -8.12
C ASP A 163 6.11 -0.26 -6.86
N ALA A 164 6.39 -1.56 -6.98
CA ALA A 164 6.21 -2.59 -5.97
C ALA A 164 4.75 -2.90 -5.60
N MET A 165 3.78 -2.40 -6.35
CA MET A 165 2.37 -2.73 -6.09
C MET A 165 2.05 -4.22 -6.36
N ASN A 166 2.67 -4.79 -7.41
CA ASN A 166 2.31 -6.10 -7.94
C ASN A 166 3.50 -7.09 -7.93
N PHE A 167 3.16 -8.37 -7.98
CA PHE A 167 4.11 -9.47 -8.19
C PHE A 167 3.84 -10.16 -9.54
N ALA A 168 4.90 -10.58 -10.21
CA ALA A 168 4.84 -11.38 -11.43
C ALA A 168 5.99 -12.37 -11.46
N HIS A 169 5.86 -13.39 -12.30
CA HIS A 169 7.00 -14.22 -12.70
C HIS A 169 8.01 -13.37 -13.49
N LYS A 170 9.30 -13.70 -13.44
CA LYS A 170 10.37 -13.00 -14.19
C LYS A 170 10.13 -12.93 -15.70
N ASN A 171 9.35 -13.85 -16.25
CA ASN A 171 8.90 -13.87 -17.65
C ASN A 171 7.64 -13.00 -17.89
N TYR A 172 7.25 -12.16 -16.93
CA TYR A 172 6.08 -11.27 -16.94
C TYR A 172 4.72 -11.98 -16.87
N GLN A 173 4.67 -13.27 -16.57
CA GLN A 173 3.41 -13.95 -16.31
C GLN A 173 2.84 -13.55 -14.94
N ASN A 174 1.53 -13.40 -14.87
CA ASN A 174 0.84 -13.08 -13.61
C ASN A 174 0.94 -14.24 -12.62
N VAL A 175 1.05 -13.92 -11.33
CA VAL A 175 0.93 -14.90 -10.24
C VAL A 175 -0.48 -15.50 -10.26
N LYS A 176 -0.59 -16.83 -10.21
CA LYS A 176 -1.88 -17.54 -10.08
C LYS A 176 -2.46 -17.37 -8.68
N ALA A 177 -3.05 -16.21 -8.40
CA ALA A 177 -3.60 -15.89 -7.10
C ALA A 177 -5.12 -16.15 -7.01
N VAL A 178 -5.57 -16.62 -5.84
CA VAL A 178 -7.00 -16.78 -5.54
C VAL A 178 -7.53 -15.62 -4.71
N ASP A 179 -8.77 -15.21 -4.95
CA ASP A 179 -9.46 -14.22 -4.12
C ASP A 179 -9.82 -14.80 -2.76
N ILE A 180 -9.51 -14.06 -1.69
CA ILE A 180 -9.88 -14.44 -0.32
C ILE A 180 -10.87 -13.43 0.28
N LYS A 181 -11.55 -13.83 1.37
CA LYS A 181 -12.51 -12.96 2.07
C LYS A 181 -11.82 -12.02 3.06
N ALA A 182 -10.77 -11.33 2.60
CA ALA A 182 -10.00 -10.38 3.38
C ALA A 182 -9.78 -9.06 2.62
N GLU A 183 -9.62 -7.98 3.39
CA GLU A 183 -9.37 -6.64 2.85
C GLU A 183 -8.14 -6.02 3.50
N ILE A 184 -7.34 -5.32 2.68
CA ILE A 184 -6.26 -4.44 3.12
C ILE A 184 -6.81 -3.02 3.26
N PHE A 185 -6.50 -2.39 4.39
CA PHE A 185 -6.85 -1.01 4.68
C PHE A 185 -5.66 -0.15 4.27
N HIS A 186 -5.82 0.67 3.24
CA HIS A 186 -4.77 1.47 2.66
C HIS A 186 -4.98 2.94 3.03
N TYR A 187 -4.04 3.52 3.78
CA TYR A 187 -4.05 4.87 4.33
C TYR A 187 -3.14 5.84 3.58
N GLY A 188 -2.81 5.55 2.32
CA GLY A 188 -1.85 6.33 1.53
C GLY A 188 -2.18 7.83 1.44
N TRP A 189 -3.47 8.19 1.51
CA TRP A 189 -3.99 9.55 1.42
C TRP A 189 -4.57 10.10 2.74
N VAL A 190 -4.28 9.44 3.88
CA VAL A 190 -4.73 9.86 5.21
C VAL A 190 -3.53 10.22 6.06
N ARG A 191 -3.16 11.50 6.02
CA ARG A 191 -1.99 12.05 6.68
C ARG A 191 -2.27 13.51 7.04
N PRO A 192 -1.51 14.10 8.00
CA PRO A 192 -1.56 15.53 8.20
C PRO A 192 -1.31 16.27 6.86
N PRO A 193 -2.06 17.34 6.56
CA PRO A 193 -2.02 17.97 5.25
C PRO A 193 -0.62 18.39 4.80
N GLN A 194 0.19 18.94 5.69
CA GLN A 194 1.56 19.33 5.33
C GLN A 194 2.43 18.14 4.94
N ASN A 195 2.39 17.04 5.71
CA ASN A 195 3.12 15.82 5.39
C ASN A 195 2.65 15.18 4.07
N LEU A 196 1.35 15.29 3.76
CA LEU A 196 0.82 14.82 2.47
C LEU A 196 1.37 15.66 1.30
N LEU A 197 1.37 16.99 1.41
CA LEU A 197 1.99 17.88 0.41
C LEU A 197 3.47 17.55 0.23
N ASP A 198 4.22 17.48 1.33
CA ASP A 198 5.67 17.23 1.30
C ASP A 198 5.97 15.87 0.66
N LYS A 199 5.20 14.84 1.02
CA LYS A 199 5.31 13.51 0.39
C LYS A 199 5.01 13.58 -1.10
N ARG A 200 3.97 14.29 -1.51
CA ARG A 200 3.61 14.43 -2.93
C ARG A 200 4.72 15.13 -3.70
N ILE A 201 5.19 16.28 -3.22
CA ILE A 201 6.31 17.03 -3.82
C ILE A 201 7.55 16.14 -3.92
N ASN A 202 7.89 15.40 -2.86
CA ASN A 202 9.08 14.56 -2.88
C ASN A 202 8.90 13.31 -3.75
N PHE A 203 7.67 12.83 -3.95
CA PHE A 203 7.35 11.79 -4.92
C PHE A 203 7.54 12.30 -6.35
N GLU A 204 7.17 13.55 -6.66
CA GLU A 204 7.42 14.14 -7.99
C GLU A 204 8.92 14.21 -8.33
N LYS A 205 9.79 14.41 -7.34
CA LYS A 205 11.25 14.31 -7.54
C LYS A 205 11.70 12.93 -8.00
N LEU A 206 10.91 11.88 -7.76
CA LEU A 206 11.17 10.55 -8.29
C LEU A 206 10.83 10.43 -9.78
N TYR A 207 10.24 11.44 -10.42
CA TYR A 207 9.83 11.38 -11.83
C TYR A 207 10.28 12.59 -12.65
N HIS A 208 10.68 13.70 -12.02
CA HIS A 208 10.92 14.99 -12.65
C HIS A 208 12.20 15.68 -12.17
N SER A 209 12.72 16.63 -12.98
CA SER A 209 13.85 17.50 -12.61
C SER A 209 13.46 18.49 -11.51
N ASP A 210 14.44 19.04 -10.79
CA ASP A 210 14.19 19.97 -9.68
C ASP A 210 13.43 21.23 -10.14
N GLU A 211 13.80 21.80 -11.29
CA GLU A 211 13.08 22.92 -11.92
C GLU A 211 11.60 22.59 -12.17
N LYS A 212 11.32 21.36 -12.62
CA LYS A 212 9.96 20.93 -12.91
C LYS A 212 9.15 20.68 -11.64
N VAL A 213 9.81 20.20 -10.58
CA VAL A 213 9.20 19.98 -9.27
C VAL A 213 8.80 21.31 -8.63
N ASP A 214 9.61 22.36 -8.77
CA ASP A 214 9.26 23.70 -8.26
C ASP A 214 8.03 24.29 -8.95
N GLU A 215 7.85 24.07 -10.25
CA GLU A 215 6.61 24.44 -10.95
C GLU A 215 5.40 23.66 -10.42
N ILE A 216 5.54 22.35 -10.18
CA ILE A 216 4.47 21.47 -9.72
C ILE A 216 4.07 21.82 -8.28
N LYS A 217 5.04 22.14 -7.42
CA LYS A 217 4.85 22.51 -6.03
C LYS A 217 3.81 23.63 -5.86
N ASN A 218 3.78 24.60 -6.76
CA ASN A 218 2.82 25.72 -6.71
C ASN A 218 1.40 25.36 -7.18
N LYS A 219 1.23 24.21 -7.84
CA LYS A 219 -0.05 23.73 -8.38
C LYS A 219 -0.61 22.53 -7.62
N ILE A 220 0.19 21.89 -6.79
CA ILE A 220 -0.19 20.66 -6.09
C ILE A 220 -1.10 21.00 -4.91
N SER A 221 -2.27 20.37 -4.87
CA SER A 221 -3.20 20.49 -3.75
C SER A 221 -3.05 19.29 -2.82
N ASN A 222 -3.71 19.32 -1.66
CA ASN A 222 -3.75 18.14 -0.79
C ASN A 222 -4.66 17.04 -1.33
N TYR A 223 -5.81 17.42 -1.88
CA TYR A 223 -6.91 16.52 -2.17
C TYR A 223 -7.53 16.85 -3.51
N ASP A 224 -7.38 15.97 -4.49
CA ASP A 224 -7.78 16.20 -5.87
C ASP A 224 -8.97 15.32 -6.31
N ASP A 225 -9.29 14.24 -5.58
CA ASP A 225 -10.30 13.24 -5.98
C ASP A 225 -11.54 13.24 -5.07
N LEU A 226 -12.08 14.42 -4.76
CA LEU A 226 -13.21 14.57 -3.83
C LEU A 226 -14.56 14.07 -4.38
N GLY A 227 -14.65 13.74 -5.67
CA GLY A 227 -15.91 13.40 -6.33
C GLY A 227 -16.43 11.98 -6.07
N HIS A 228 -15.67 11.14 -5.36
CA HIS A 228 -15.94 9.71 -5.20
C HIS A 228 -15.68 9.20 -3.77
N LEU A 229 -16.16 9.95 -2.78
CA LEU A 229 -15.96 9.60 -1.38
C LEU A 229 -17.23 9.04 -0.74
N LYS A 230 -17.04 8.05 0.14
CA LYS A 230 -18.10 7.47 0.96
C LYS A 230 -17.65 7.41 2.41
N LYS A 231 -18.57 7.69 3.34
CA LYS A 231 -18.30 7.51 4.77
C LYS A 231 -18.07 6.03 5.08
N PHE A 232 -16.96 5.73 5.74
CA PHE A 232 -16.65 4.42 6.27
C PHE A 232 -17.54 4.13 7.48
N LYS A 233 -18.09 2.91 7.52
CA LYS A 233 -19.02 2.47 8.58
C LYS A 233 -18.50 1.26 9.37
N GLY A 234 -17.28 0.82 9.07
CA GLY A 234 -16.66 -0.30 9.77
C GLY A 234 -15.78 0.17 10.91
N THR A 235 -15.00 -0.76 11.46
CA THR A 235 -13.94 -0.50 12.43
C THR A 235 -12.59 -0.43 11.74
N HIS A 236 -11.69 0.37 12.29
CA HIS A 236 -10.28 0.34 11.93
C HIS A 236 -9.56 -0.80 12.67
N PRO A 237 -8.43 -1.28 12.15
CA PRO A 237 -7.60 -2.25 12.86
C PRO A 237 -7.18 -1.71 14.22
N LYS A 238 -7.16 -2.56 15.26
CA LYS A 238 -6.81 -2.14 16.62
C LYS A 238 -5.46 -1.42 16.71
N VAL A 239 -4.47 -1.84 15.90
CA VAL A 239 -3.14 -1.21 15.85
C VAL A 239 -3.20 0.27 15.43
N MET A 240 -4.25 0.70 14.72
CA MET A 240 -4.43 2.08 14.27
C MET A 240 -5.14 2.98 15.30
N GLU A 241 -5.67 2.44 16.40
CA GLU A 241 -6.49 3.21 17.36
C GLU A 241 -5.76 4.46 17.88
N GLU A 242 -4.50 4.31 18.28
CA GLU A 242 -3.70 5.44 18.80
C GLU A 242 -3.39 6.47 17.72
N VAL A 243 -3.05 6.02 16.50
CA VAL A 243 -2.77 6.90 15.35
C VAL A 243 -4.00 7.74 15.03
N ILE A 244 -5.18 7.11 14.98
CA ILE A 244 -6.45 7.77 14.68
C ILE A 244 -6.81 8.74 15.81
N LYS A 245 -6.67 8.32 17.08
CA LYS A 245 -6.98 9.16 18.25
C LYS A 245 -6.10 10.42 18.29
N ASN A 246 -4.85 10.32 17.87
CA ASN A 246 -3.90 11.43 17.87
C ASN A 246 -4.00 12.31 16.60
N SER A 247 -4.83 11.93 15.62
CA SER A 247 -5.05 12.74 14.44
C SER A 247 -5.84 14.01 14.76
N ASN A 248 -5.39 15.14 14.23
CA ASN A 248 -5.88 16.46 14.65
C ASN A 248 -6.14 17.43 13.49
N TRP A 249 -6.28 16.94 12.25
CA TRP A 249 -6.59 17.77 11.10
C TRP A 249 -8.05 17.62 10.68
N ASN A 250 -8.62 18.71 10.17
CA ASN A 250 -9.96 18.71 9.61
C ASN A 250 -9.90 18.45 8.10
N PHE A 251 -10.79 17.60 7.63
CA PHE A 251 -10.96 17.31 6.21
C PHE A 251 -12.42 17.46 5.83
N ASP A 252 -12.70 18.31 4.84
CA ASP A 252 -14.02 18.42 4.23
C ASP A 252 -14.11 17.49 3.00
N PRO A 253 -14.86 16.37 3.08
CA PRO A 253 -15.03 15.44 1.97
C PRO A 253 -15.96 15.97 0.87
N LYS A 254 -16.62 17.13 1.08
CA LYS A 254 -17.61 17.71 0.18
C LYS A 254 -18.70 16.72 -0.25
N LEU A 255 -19.13 15.83 0.67
CA LEU A 255 -20.10 14.77 0.36
C LEU A 255 -21.40 15.33 -0.21
N ALA A 256 -21.86 16.48 0.28
CA ALA A 256 -23.09 17.12 -0.17
C ALA A 256 -23.00 17.68 -1.60
N GLU A 257 -21.80 18.00 -2.08
CA GLU A 257 -21.56 18.47 -3.45
C GLU A 257 -21.44 17.30 -4.45
N GLN A 258 -21.31 16.06 -3.96
CA GLN A 258 -21.17 14.89 -4.83
C GLN A 258 -22.48 14.51 -5.50
N LYS A 259 -22.37 14.06 -6.76
CA LYS A 259 -23.51 13.48 -7.47
C LYS A 259 -24.04 12.26 -6.71
N PRO A 260 -25.34 11.93 -6.85
CA PRO A 260 -25.92 10.69 -6.32
C PRO A 260 -25.10 9.46 -6.70
N GLU A 261 -25.01 8.48 -5.78
CA GLU A 261 -24.18 7.27 -5.93
C GLU A 261 -24.41 6.55 -7.27
N LEU A 262 -25.67 6.43 -7.70
CA LEU A 262 -26.03 5.80 -8.98
C LEU A 262 -25.42 6.55 -10.18
N ILE A 263 -25.48 7.88 -10.18
CA ILE A 263 -24.93 8.71 -11.25
C ILE A 263 -23.41 8.64 -11.27
N ARG A 264 -22.77 8.63 -10.09
CA ARG A 264 -21.32 8.47 -9.97
C ARG A 264 -20.86 7.11 -10.51
N LYS A 265 -21.52 6.03 -10.11
CA LYS A 265 -21.22 4.67 -10.60
C LYS A 265 -21.43 4.54 -12.10
N LEU A 266 -22.52 5.09 -12.64
CA LEU A 266 -22.77 5.10 -14.07
C LEU A 266 -21.70 5.92 -14.83
N GLY A 267 -21.30 7.07 -14.28
CA GLY A 267 -20.22 7.89 -14.84
C GLY A 267 -18.90 7.14 -14.92
N VAL A 268 -18.50 6.46 -13.85
CA VAL A 268 -17.31 5.59 -13.83
C VAL A 268 -17.46 4.46 -14.84
N PHE A 269 -18.61 3.81 -14.91
CA PHE A 269 -18.86 2.73 -15.87
C PHE A 269 -18.66 3.19 -17.33
N LEU A 270 -19.21 4.36 -17.69
CA LEU A 270 -19.19 4.94 -19.04
C LEU A 270 -17.89 5.67 -19.40
N GLU A 271 -17.00 5.93 -18.43
CA GLU A 271 -15.76 6.70 -18.63
C GLU A 271 -14.92 6.26 -19.83
N PRO A 272 -14.69 4.95 -20.11
CA PRO A 272 -13.90 4.53 -21.28
C PRO A 272 -14.53 4.93 -22.61
N VAL A 273 -15.86 4.87 -22.70
CA VAL A 273 -16.61 5.26 -23.91
C VAL A 273 -16.47 6.76 -24.14
N VAL A 274 -16.64 7.55 -23.08
CA VAL A 274 -16.51 9.02 -23.14
C VAL A 274 -15.09 9.43 -23.55
N LYS A 275 -14.06 8.81 -22.96
CA LYS A 275 -12.64 9.05 -23.33
C LYS A 275 -12.38 8.73 -24.81
N ARG A 276 -12.89 7.60 -25.31
CA ARG A 276 -12.72 7.20 -26.71
C ARG A 276 -13.41 8.16 -27.69
N ILE A 277 -14.55 8.73 -27.32
CA ILE A 277 -15.25 9.73 -28.15
C ILE A 277 -14.48 11.06 -28.15
N LYS A 278 -13.96 11.50 -27.00
CA LYS A 278 -13.20 12.75 -26.89
C LYS A 278 -11.87 12.69 -27.65
N ASN A 279 -11.14 11.59 -27.60
CA ASN A 279 -9.86 11.44 -28.31
C ASN A 279 -10.00 11.26 -29.84
N LYS A 280 -11.23 11.16 -30.36
CA LYS A 280 -11.53 11.12 -31.80
C LYS A 280 -11.91 12.50 -32.37
N LYS A 281 -12.05 13.52 -31.52
CA LYS A 281 -12.23 14.92 -31.90
C LYS A 281 -10.91 15.66 -31.75
#